data_AF-A0A962ITQ2-F1
#
_entry.id   AF-A0A962ITQ2-F1
#
_cell.length_a   1.000
_cell.length_b   1.000
_cell.length_c   1.000
_cell.angle_alpha   90.00
_cell.angle_beta   90.00
_cell.angle_gamma   90.00
#
_symmetry.space_group_name_H-M   'P 1'
#
loop_
_entity.id
_entity.type
_entity.pdbx_description
1 polymer ?
#
loop_
_entity_poly.entity_id
_entity_poly.type
_entity_poly.pdbx_seq_one_letter_code
_entity_poly.pdbx_strand_id
1 'polypeptide(L)'
;MMNLIVFLLGVHLTLVLMGNAYRLLDLFWCWQKSYPKVVTRLLLMMALIATIYWLLSPAQQNWFRNGQLFAVIFHIGNFYLLQFILEMLHRSHYPTVRRNDE
;
A
#
# COMPACT_ATOMS: atom_id res chain seq x y z
N MET A 1 4.00 -22.43 -13.30
CA MET A 1 5.11 -21.48 -12.98
C MET A 1 4.86 -20.07 -13.50
N MET A 2 4.60 -19.87 -14.80
CA MET A 2 4.42 -18.51 -15.37
C MET A 2 3.31 -17.67 -14.68
N ASN A 3 2.20 -18.30 -14.31
CA ASN A 3 1.09 -17.62 -13.60
C ASN A 3 1.49 -17.12 -12.21
N LEU A 4 2.34 -17.86 -11.49
CA LEU A 4 2.84 -17.44 -10.18
C LEU A 4 3.77 -16.23 -10.30
N ILE A 5 4.62 -16.19 -11.33
CA ILE A 5 5.50 -15.05 -11.60
C ILE A 5 4.67 -13.80 -11.89
N VAL A 6 3.63 -13.91 -12.72
CA VAL A 6 2.73 -12.78 -13.04
C VAL A 6 1.94 -12.32 -11.81
N PHE A 7 1.51 -13.25 -10.96
CA PHE A 7 0.90 -12.93 -9.67
C PHE A 7 1.87 -12.14 -8.77
N LEU A 8 3.10 -12.63 -8.59
CA LEU A 8 4.12 -11.96 -7.78
C LEU A 8 4.52 -10.60 -8.35
N LEU A 9 4.54 -10.45 -9.68
CA LEU A 9 4.76 -9.16 -10.33
C LEU A 9 3.65 -8.16 -9.99
N GLY A 10 2.38 -8.61 -10.03
CA GLY A 10 1.23 -7.80 -9.61
C GLY A 10 1.33 -7.36 -8.15
N VAL A 11 1.77 -8.26 -7.25
CA VAL A 11 2.03 -7.94 -5.85
C VAL A 11 3.12 -6.88 -5.71
N HIS A 12 4.28 -7.11 -6.34
CA HIS A 12 5.45 -6.24 -6.22
C HIS A 12 5.15 -4.82 -6.72
N LEU A 13 4.56 -4.68 -7.91
CA LEU A 13 4.24 -3.37 -8.49
C LEU A 13 3.22 -2.61 -7.64
N THR A 14 2.26 -3.31 -7.02
CA THR A 14 1.28 -2.71 -6.13
C THR A 14 1.94 -2.17 -4.86
N LEU A 15 2.84 -2.93 -4.24
CA LEU A 15 3.59 -2.47 -3.07
C LEU A 15 4.46 -1.25 -3.38
N VAL A 16 5.12 -1.24 -4.54
CA VAL A 16 5.91 -0.08 -5.00
C VAL A 16 5.02 1.14 -5.21
N LEU A 17 3.85 0.96 -5.83
CA LEU A 17 2.90 2.05 -6.06
C LEU A 17 2.38 2.61 -4.72
N MET A 18 1.97 1.75 -3.80
CA MET A 18 1.52 2.14 -2.46
C MET A 18 2.62 2.85 -1.68
N GLY A 19 3.86 2.35 -1.71
CA GLY A 19 5.00 3.02 -1.05
C GLY A 19 5.26 4.43 -1.59
N ASN A 20 5.09 4.65 -2.90
CA ASN A 20 5.16 5.99 -3.47
C ASN A 20 3.96 6.87 -3.10
N ALA A 21 2.77 6.29 -2.95
CA ALA A 21 1.58 7.00 -2.49
C ALA A 21 1.69 7.43 -1.01
N TYR A 22 2.21 6.57 -0.13
CA TYR A 22 2.49 6.93 1.26
C TYR A 22 3.51 8.07 1.37
N ARG A 23 4.54 8.09 0.52
CA ARG A 23 5.46 9.23 0.45
C ARG A 23 4.75 10.53 0.08
N LEU A 24 3.71 10.48 -0.75
CA LEU A 24 2.92 11.66 -1.10
C LEU A 24 2.10 12.17 0.10
N LEU A 25 1.57 11.27 0.94
CA LEU A 25 0.93 11.64 2.21
C LEU A 25 1.91 12.26 3.21
N ASP A 26 3.13 11.73 3.28
CA ASP A 26 4.19 12.26 4.16
C ASP A 26 4.71 13.62 3.68
N LEU A 27 4.85 13.79 2.37
CA LEU A 27 5.21 15.06 1.72
C LEU A 27 4.05 16.05 1.64
N PHE A 28 2.86 15.71 2.17
CA PHE A 28 1.71 16.61 2.18
C PHE A 28 2.04 17.94 2.87
N TRP A 29 2.90 17.90 3.90
CA TRP A 29 3.37 19.09 4.62
C TRP A 29 4.42 19.94 3.86
N CYS A 30 5.04 19.38 2.80
CA CYS A 30 6.07 20.00 1.97
C CYS A 30 5.59 20.30 0.52
N TRP A 31 4.29 20.52 0.37
CA TRP A 31 3.53 20.46 -0.90
C TRP A 31 4.07 21.31 -2.04
N GLN A 32 4.62 22.50 -1.80
CA GLN A 32 4.88 23.43 -2.91
C GLN A 32 6.13 23.14 -3.76
N LYS A 33 7.17 22.48 -3.21
CA LYS A 33 8.46 22.32 -3.93
C LYS A 33 8.70 20.94 -4.54
N SER A 34 8.13 19.89 -3.95
CA SER A 34 8.47 18.49 -4.31
C SER A 34 7.30 17.73 -4.95
N TYR A 35 6.08 18.25 -4.86
CA TYR A 35 4.86 17.60 -5.37
C TYR A 35 4.89 17.18 -6.85
N PRO A 36 5.31 18.02 -7.82
CA PRO A 36 5.29 17.61 -9.23
C PRO A 36 6.19 16.40 -9.48
N LYS A 37 7.36 16.31 -8.83
CA LYS A 37 8.28 15.18 -8.99
C LYS A 37 7.66 13.86 -8.50
N VAL A 38 6.94 13.88 -7.38
CA VAL A 38 6.29 12.69 -6.82
C VAL A 38 5.08 12.28 -7.67
N VAL A 39 4.27 13.26 -8.10
CA VAL A 39 3.11 13.00 -8.97
C VAL A 39 3.55 12.42 -10.31
N THR A 40 4.56 12.98 -10.96
CA THR A 40 5.09 12.43 -12.22
C THR A 40 5.58 10.99 -12.03
N ARG A 41 6.25 10.69 -10.91
CA ARG A 41 6.69 9.31 -10.61
C ARG A 41 5.52 8.35 -10.43
N LEU A 42 4.43 8.78 -9.77
CA LEU A 42 3.21 7.98 -9.62
C LEU A 42 2.52 7.73 -10.95
N LEU A 43 2.38 8.77 -11.77
CA LEU A 43 1.80 8.66 -13.12
C LEU A 43 2.61 7.71 -14.00
N LEU A 44 3.95 7.81 -13.97
CA LEU A 44 4.83 6.89 -14.69
C LEU A 44 4.67 5.45 -14.22
N MET A 45 4.54 5.21 -12.92
CA MET A 45 4.31 3.85 -12.38
C MET A 45 2.94 3.31 -12.77
N MET A 46 1.89 4.14 -12.73
CA MET A 46 0.55 3.75 -13.19
C MET A 46 0.55 3.40 -14.69
N ALA A 47 1.22 4.23 -15.50
CA ALA A 47 1.38 3.96 -16.94
C ALA A 47 2.15 2.66 -17.19
N LEU A 48 3.24 2.42 -16.45
CA LEU A 48 4.00 1.17 -16.55
C LEU A 48 3.13 -0.05 -16.20
N ILE A 49 2.36 0.01 -15.12
CA ILE A 49 1.45 -1.07 -14.70
C ILE A 49 0.38 -1.32 -15.77
N ALA A 50 -0.21 -0.26 -16.32
CA ALA A 50 -1.18 -0.38 -17.40
C ALA A 50 -0.55 -1.05 -18.64
N THR A 51 0.62 -0.60 -19.08
CA THR A 51 1.34 -1.18 -20.21
C THR A 51 1.64 -2.67 -19.98
N ILE A 52 2.11 -3.06 -18.79
CA ILE A 52 2.33 -4.47 -18.46
C ILE A 52 1.02 -5.25 -18.54
N TYR A 53 -0.07 -4.73 -17.99
CA TYR A 53 -1.38 -5.39 -18.04
C TYR A 53 -1.85 -5.65 -19.48
N TRP A 54 -1.68 -4.68 -20.38
CA TRP A 54 -2.04 -4.80 -21.79
C TRP A 54 -1.19 -5.83 -22.56
N LEU A 55 0.06 -6.07 -22.14
CA LEU A 55 0.95 -7.06 -22.76
C LEU A 55 0.69 -8.50 -22.30
N LEU A 56 -0.05 -8.69 -21.20
CA LEU A 56 -0.35 -10.02 -20.66
C LEU A 56 -1.53 -10.68 -21.38
N SER A 57 -1.47 -12.01 -21.51
CA SER A 57 -2.60 -12.78 -22.03
C SER A 57 -3.81 -12.71 -21.08
N PRO A 58 -5.05 -12.97 -21.53
CA PRO A 58 -6.24 -12.88 -20.68
C PRO A 58 -6.17 -13.73 -19.40
N ALA A 59 -5.57 -14.93 -19.49
CA ALA A 59 -5.33 -15.77 -18.33
C ALA A 59 -4.36 -15.12 -17.34
N GLN A 60 -3.26 -14.54 -17.85
CA GLN A 60 -2.25 -13.86 -17.04
C GLN A 60 -2.77 -12.57 -16.41
N GLN A 61 -3.61 -11.81 -17.11
CA GLN A 61 -4.26 -10.60 -16.59
C GLN A 61 -5.04 -10.88 -15.30
N ASN A 62 -5.76 -12.01 -15.25
CA ASN A 62 -6.47 -12.43 -14.03
C ASN A 62 -5.51 -12.70 -12.87
N TRP A 63 -4.41 -13.41 -13.12
CA TRP A 63 -3.38 -13.66 -12.08
C TRP A 63 -2.71 -12.37 -11.62
N PHE A 64 -2.42 -11.46 -12.54
CA PHE A 64 -1.87 -10.14 -12.23
C PHE A 64 -2.82 -9.34 -11.35
N ARG A 65 -4.09 -9.20 -11.75
CA ARG A 65 -5.13 -8.49 -10.99
C ARG A 65 -5.34 -9.10 -9.61
N ASN A 66 -5.35 -10.42 -9.50
CA ASN A 66 -5.44 -11.11 -8.21
C ASN A 66 -4.23 -10.82 -7.32
N GLY A 67 -3.02 -10.74 -7.89
CA GLY A 67 -1.82 -10.30 -7.18
C GLY A 67 -1.94 -8.87 -6.66
N GLN A 68 -2.48 -7.96 -7.47
CA GLN A 68 -2.73 -6.57 -7.05
C GLN A 68 -3.76 -6.51 -5.91
N LEU A 69 -4.90 -7.18 -6.05
CA LEU A 69 -5.94 -7.24 -5.02
C LEU A 69 -5.42 -7.86 -3.72
N PHE A 70 -4.67 -8.96 -3.82
CA PHE A 70 -4.03 -9.59 -2.67
C PHE A 70 -3.11 -8.61 -1.95
N ALA A 71 -2.24 -7.90 -2.67
CA ALA A 71 -1.34 -6.93 -2.07
C ALA A 71 -2.07 -5.79 -1.37
N VAL A 72 -3.11 -5.22 -2.00
CA VAL A 72 -3.92 -4.15 -1.37
C VAL A 72 -4.60 -4.65 -0.10
N ILE A 73 -5.31 -5.78 -0.16
CA ILE A 73 -6.03 -6.34 0.99
C ILE A 73 -5.06 -6.71 2.11
N PHE A 74 -3.95 -7.37 1.76
CA PHE A 74 -2.93 -7.76 2.73
C PHE A 74 -2.30 -6.53 3.40
N HIS A 75 -2.00 -5.48 2.65
CA HIS A 75 -1.38 -4.28 3.20
C HIS A 75 -2.33 -3.48 4.07
N ILE A 76 -3.57 -3.27 3.64
CA ILE A 76 -4.62 -2.61 4.44
C ILE A 76 -4.93 -3.44 5.70
N GLY A 77 -5.09 -4.75 5.55
CA GLY A 77 -5.36 -5.67 6.66
C GLY A 77 -4.24 -5.65 7.71
N ASN A 78 -2.98 -5.73 7.29
CA ASN A 78 -1.86 -5.64 8.22
C ASN A 78 -1.74 -4.27 8.89
N PHE A 79 -2.04 -3.19 8.18
CA PHE A 79 -2.04 -1.85 8.76
C PHE A 79 -3.04 -1.74 9.93
N TYR A 80 -4.29 -2.17 9.72
CA TYR A 80 -5.30 -2.16 10.78
C TYR A 80 -5.00 -3.16 11.89
N LEU A 81 -4.49 -4.35 11.56
CA LEU A 81 -4.09 -5.34 12.56
C LEU A 81 -2.96 -4.81 13.45
N LEU A 82 -1.96 -4.17 12.86
CA LEU A 82 -0.86 -3.56 13.59
C LEU A 82 -1.35 -2.41 14.49
N GLN A 83 -2.23 -1.54 13.99
CA GLN A 83 -2.85 -0.49 14.81
C GLN A 83 -3.61 -1.09 16.00
N PHE A 84 -4.40 -2.13 15.77
CA PHE A 84 -5.14 -2.82 16.83
C PHE A 84 -4.20 -3.41 17.89
N ILE A 85 -3.12 -4.09 17.48
CA ILE A 85 -2.12 -4.65 18.39
C ILE A 85 -1.44 -3.54 19.21
N LEU A 86 -1.04 -2.45 18.55
CA LEU A 86 -0.42 -1.31 19.22
C LEU A 86 -1.38 -0.64 20.22
N GLU A 87 -2.66 -0.51 19.89
CA GLU A 87 -3.67 0.04 20.79
C GLU A 87 -3.88 -0.87 22.01
N MET A 88 -3.94 -2.19 21.81
CA MET A 88 -4.01 -3.16 22.91
C MET A 88 -2.78 -3.09 23.82
N LEU A 89 -1.58 -3.01 23.24
CA LEU A 89 -0.33 -2.88 23.99
C LEU A 89 -0.30 -1.57 24.78
N HIS A 90 -0.70 -0.45 24.18
CA HIS A 90 -0.73 0.85 24.84
C HIS A 90 -1.69 0.86 26.04
N ARG A 91 -2.90 0.31 25.87
CA ARG A 91 -3.89 0.15 26.95
C ARG A 91 -3.38 -0.75 28.09
N SER A 92 -2.56 -1.75 27.76
CA SER A 92 -1.97 -2.68 28.73
C SER A 92 -0.80 -2.06 29.50
N HIS A 93 0.04 -1.24 28.86
CA HIS A 93 1.21 -0.60 29.49
C HIS A 93 0.90 0.69 30.26
N TYR A 94 -0.16 1.41 29.87
CA TYR A 94 -0.68 2.55 30.62
C TYR A 94 -2.14 2.30 30.98
N PRO A 95 -2.43 1.42 31.97
CA PRO A 95 -3.76 1.36 32.53
C PRO A 95 -4.04 2.74 33.11
N THR A 96 -5.03 3.42 32.54
CA THR A 96 -5.60 4.68 33.00
C THR A 96 -5.37 4.87 34.49
N VAL A 97 -4.54 5.86 34.86
CA VAL A 97 -4.71 6.59 36.11
C VAL A 97 -6.14 7.12 36.02
N ARG A 98 -7.11 6.33 36.52
CA ARG A 98 -8.50 6.75 36.59
C ARG A 98 -8.48 8.02 37.42
N ARG A 99 -8.96 9.09 36.80
CA ARG A 99 -9.45 10.29 37.46
C ARG A 99 -10.19 9.87 38.73
N ASN A 100 -9.55 10.07 39.88
CA ASN A 100 -10.21 10.22 41.18
C ASN A 100 -10.24 11.72 41.48
N ASP A 101 -10.75 12.49 40.52
CA ASP A 101 -11.15 13.88 40.72
C ASP A 101 -12.69 13.91 40.70
N GLU A 102 -13.30 13.18 41.66
CA GLU A 102 -14.66 13.39 42.14
C GLU A 102 -14.58 13.84 43.60
#